data_AF-A0AB37Z9V3-F1
#
_entry.id   AF-A0AB37Z9V3-F1
#
_cell.length_a   1.000
_cell.length_b   1.000
_cell.length_c   1.000
_cell.angle_alpha   90.00
_cell.angle_beta   90.00
_cell.angle_gamma   90.00
#
_symmetry.space_group_name_H-M   'P 1'
#
loop_
_entity.id
_entity.type
_entity.pdbx_description
1 polymer ?
#
loop_
_entity_poly.entity_id
_entity_poly.type
_entity_poly.pdbx_seq_one_letter_code
_entity_poly.pdbx_strand_id
1 'polypeptide(L)'
;MSKEKYQIKEKATYLCLTIIQHDLECLDDDLRAPTNDLKAHIGKLRSTRNVFVILNNLNDFLKQGGVRGDAEFQSHTRELRKKLGFINHVRNKSVGHIDFVLSERAVQWMPQLFMESSRENSEYRIFESYRALLEASINSFLTEDGHQKVFGHEIDLVYPPDRKEFYEFLEGVVTESIAWLRHAAQVVESCIVFHTQESVEELGAIAGKTNFDLKSDSEVEYSPEEKEPVIRNAIEKLREIGTDEQVIRHLESKI
;
A
#
# COMPACT_ATOMS: atom_id res chain seq x y z
N MET A 1 0.44 -8.67 -28.16
CA MET A 1 -0.76 -8.39 -28.98
C MET A 1 -2.07 -8.48 -28.18
N SER A 2 -2.37 -9.55 -27.42
CA SER A 2 -3.63 -9.66 -26.66
C SER A 2 -3.68 -8.79 -25.38
N LYS A 3 -2.65 -8.80 -24.52
CA LYS A 3 -2.62 -7.97 -23.29
C LYS A 3 -2.69 -6.46 -23.57
N GLU A 4 -2.13 -6.02 -24.70
CA GLU A 4 -2.14 -4.63 -25.17
C GLU A 4 -3.52 -4.22 -25.66
N LYS A 5 -4.22 -5.09 -26.41
CA LYS A 5 -5.61 -4.86 -26.86
C LYS A 5 -6.53 -4.49 -25.69
N TYR A 6 -6.41 -5.20 -24.58
CA TYR A 6 -7.23 -4.95 -23.39
C TYR A 6 -6.62 -3.99 -22.38
N GLN A 7 -5.42 -3.46 -22.65
CA GLN A 7 -4.70 -2.52 -21.78
C GLN A 7 -4.56 -3.02 -20.35
N ILE A 8 -4.28 -4.33 -20.19
CA ILE A 8 -4.23 -4.98 -18.86
C ILE A 8 -3.18 -4.32 -17.98
N LYS A 9 -2.03 -3.94 -18.55
CA LYS A 9 -0.93 -3.32 -17.80
C LYS A 9 -1.30 -1.92 -17.33
N GLU A 10 -1.89 -1.09 -18.18
CA GLU A 10 -2.32 0.26 -17.86
C GLU A 10 -3.42 0.23 -16.79
N LYS A 11 -4.41 -0.67 -16.93
CA LYS A 11 -5.47 -0.87 -15.93
C LYS A 11 -4.95 -1.37 -14.60
N ALA A 12 -4.00 -2.32 -14.60
CA ALA A 12 -3.33 -2.77 -13.37
C ALA A 12 -2.53 -1.64 -12.72
N THR A 13 -1.86 -0.79 -13.53
CA THR A 13 -1.14 0.38 -13.06
C THR A 13 -2.10 1.38 -12.39
N TYR A 14 -3.23 1.69 -13.04
CA TYR A 14 -4.27 2.56 -12.50
C TYR A 14 -4.86 2.01 -11.19
N LEU A 15 -5.15 0.70 -11.14
CA LEU A 15 -5.62 0.01 -9.93
C LEU A 15 -4.64 0.20 -8.76
N CYS A 16 -3.34 -0.06 -8.97
CA CYS A 16 -2.33 0.13 -7.94
C CYS A 16 -2.24 1.58 -7.46
N LEU A 17 -2.20 2.55 -8.38
CA LEU A 17 -2.15 3.97 -8.04
C LEU A 17 -3.36 4.40 -7.22
N THR A 18 -4.55 3.96 -7.61
CA THR A 18 -5.82 4.28 -6.95
C THR A 18 -5.84 3.79 -5.51
N ILE A 19 -5.47 2.53 -5.28
CA ILE A 19 -5.48 1.94 -3.93
C ILE A 19 -4.43 2.59 -3.04
N ILE A 20 -3.20 2.77 -3.54
CA ILE A 20 -2.14 3.42 -2.76
C ILE A 20 -2.53 4.86 -2.41
N GLN A 21 -3.11 5.62 -3.35
CA GLN A 21 -3.56 6.98 -3.08
C GLN A 21 -4.64 7.01 -2.01
N HIS A 22 -5.69 6.20 -2.16
CA HIS A 22 -6.82 6.20 -1.25
C HIS A 22 -6.42 5.80 0.18
N ASP A 23 -5.62 4.73 0.33
CA ASP A 23 -5.14 4.30 1.63
C ASP A 23 -4.29 5.39 2.29
N LEU A 24 -3.48 6.11 1.51
CA LEU A 24 -2.63 7.17 2.02
C LEU A 24 -3.45 8.40 2.44
N GLU A 25 -4.48 8.79 1.67
CA GLU A 25 -5.43 9.86 2.04
C GLU A 25 -6.16 9.53 3.35
N CYS A 26 -6.67 8.32 3.51
CA CYS A 26 -7.32 7.87 4.75
C CYS A 26 -6.37 7.90 5.96
N LEU A 27 -5.12 7.47 5.78
CA LEU A 27 -4.13 7.47 6.87
C LEU A 27 -3.62 8.88 7.20
N ASP A 28 -3.60 9.78 6.22
CA ASP A 28 -3.26 11.18 6.43
C ASP A 28 -4.31 11.87 7.34
N ASP A 29 -5.59 11.59 7.11
CA ASP A 29 -6.68 12.03 8.00
C ASP A 29 -6.52 11.46 9.43
N ASP A 30 -6.22 10.17 9.56
CA ASP A 30 -5.95 9.53 10.85
C ASP A 30 -4.76 10.19 11.59
N LEU A 31 -3.71 10.58 10.88
CA LEU A 31 -2.53 11.21 11.47
C LEU A 31 -2.80 12.63 11.97
N ARG A 32 -3.72 13.35 11.32
CA ARG A 32 -4.18 14.69 11.71
C ARG A 32 -5.24 14.68 12.80
N ALA A 33 -5.83 13.53 13.10
CA ALA A 33 -6.81 13.40 14.17
C ALA A 33 -6.24 13.86 15.52
N PRO A 34 -7.03 14.55 16.37
CA PRO A 34 -6.58 15.00 17.69
C PRO A 34 -6.15 13.84 18.59
N THR A 35 -5.02 14.00 19.28
CA THR A 35 -4.53 13.04 20.27
C THR A 35 -4.83 13.54 21.68
N ASN A 36 -6.05 13.26 22.16
CA ASN A 36 -6.56 13.79 23.43
C ASN A 36 -6.33 12.84 24.62
N ASP A 37 -6.06 11.57 24.35
CA ASP A 37 -5.80 10.54 25.35
C ASP A 37 -4.77 9.52 24.85
N LEU A 38 -4.36 8.61 25.74
CA LEU A 38 -3.36 7.59 25.45
C LEU A 38 -3.78 6.65 24.31
N LYS A 39 -5.07 6.32 24.22
CA LYS A 39 -5.61 5.46 23.17
C LYS A 39 -5.51 6.13 21.79
N ALA A 40 -5.77 7.43 21.72
CA ALA A 40 -5.59 8.23 20.51
C ALA A 40 -4.10 8.32 20.13
N HIS A 41 -3.19 8.45 21.09
CA HIS A 41 -1.75 8.39 20.84
C HIS A 41 -1.31 7.03 20.28
N ILE A 42 -1.79 5.92 20.85
CA ILE A 42 -1.55 4.56 20.32
C ILE A 42 -2.11 4.46 18.89
N GLY A 43 -3.31 5.00 18.66
CA GLY A 43 -3.93 5.09 17.34
C GLY A 43 -3.02 5.80 16.33
N LYS A 44 -2.51 6.98 16.68
CA LYS A 44 -1.59 7.76 15.84
C LYS A 44 -0.29 7.01 15.54
N LEU A 45 0.33 6.34 16.51
CA LEU A 45 1.52 5.52 16.29
C LEU A 45 1.24 4.32 15.37
N ARG A 46 0.07 3.70 15.51
CA ARG A 46 -0.37 2.61 14.63
C ARG A 46 -0.59 3.11 13.19
N SER A 47 -1.29 4.23 13.01
CA SER A 47 -1.49 4.83 11.67
C SER A 47 -0.16 5.29 11.08
N THR A 48 0.77 5.81 11.88
CA THR A 48 2.15 6.12 11.47
C THR A 48 2.85 4.90 10.88
N ARG A 49 2.76 3.74 11.55
CA ARG A 49 3.31 2.47 11.02
C ARG A 49 2.65 2.09 9.69
N ASN A 50 1.33 2.21 9.58
CA ASN A 50 0.62 1.88 8.34
C ASN A 50 1.03 2.81 7.18
N VAL A 51 1.28 4.10 7.44
CA VAL A 51 1.80 5.03 6.43
C VAL A 51 3.13 4.53 5.86
N PHE A 52 4.04 4.02 6.69
CA PHE A 52 5.29 3.41 6.19
C PHE A 52 5.06 2.20 5.28
N VAL A 53 4.00 1.41 5.50
CA VAL A 53 3.64 0.30 4.60
C VAL A 53 3.19 0.83 3.25
N ILE A 54 2.24 1.77 3.23
CA ILE A 54 1.66 2.30 1.99
C ILE A 54 2.69 3.10 1.18
N LEU A 55 3.50 3.92 1.84
CA LEU A 55 4.61 4.61 1.19
C LEU A 55 5.67 3.64 0.66
N ASN A 56 5.88 2.49 1.32
CA ASN A 56 6.75 1.46 0.76
C ASN A 56 6.13 0.78 -0.48
N ASN A 57 4.82 0.59 -0.53
CA ASN A 57 4.15 0.10 -1.74
C ASN A 57 4.37 1.08 -2.91
N LEU A 58 4.30 2.38 -2.66
CA LEU A 58 4.69 3.40 -3.65
C LEU A 58 6.17 3.27 -4.06
N ASN A 59 7.08 3.08 -3.10
CA ASN A 59 8.50 2.88 -3.39
C ASN A 59 8.73 1.69 -4.32
N ASP A 60 8.07 0.55 -4.06
CA ASP A 60 8.21 -0.65 -4.86
C ASP A 60 7.58 -0.47 -6.25
N PHE A 61 6.43 0.19 -6.35
CA PHE A 61 5.83 0.59 -7.62
C PHE A 61 6.79 1.46 -8.46
N LEU A 62 7.44 2.45 -7.83
CA LEU A 62 8.40 3.32 -8.49
C LEU A 62 9.67 2.58 -8.97
N LYS A 63 10.09 1.50 -8.31
CA LYS A 63 11.22 0.66 -8.75
C LYS A 63 10.89 -0.17 -9.99
N GLN A 64 9.63 -0.55 -10.19
CA GLN A 64 9.17 -1.34 -11.34
C GLN A 64 9.03 -0.53 -12.64
N GLY A 65 9.40 0.75 -12.63
CA GLY A 65 9.38 1.64 -13.79
C GLY A 65 8.47 2.85 -13.63
N GLY A 66 7.53 2.81 -12.68
CA GLY A 66 6.59 3.90 -12.39
C GLY A 66 5.79 4.37 -13.61
N VAL A 67 5.28 5.60 -13.54
CA VAL A 67 4.60 6.27 -14.66
C VAL A 67 5.60 7.16 -15.41
N ARG A 68 5.53 7.15 -16.74
CA ARG A 68 6.29 8.11 -17.57
C ARG A 68 5.49 9.40 -17.68
N GLY A 69 6.19 10.52 -17.55
CA GLY A 69 5.62 11.85 -17.66
C GLY A 69 6.65 12.83 -18.19
N ASP A 70 6.34 14.12 -18.14
CA ASP A 70 7.25 15.18 -18.56
C ASP A 70 8.50 15.29 -17.65
N ALA A 71 9.43 16.18 -18.03
CA ALA A 71 10.68 16.37 -17.31
C ALA A 71 10.49 16.82 -15.85
N GLU A 72 9.45 17.61 -15.58
CA GLU A 72 9.13 18.11 -14.23
C GLU A 72 8.64 16.96 -13.35
N PHE A 73 7.69 16.16 -13.84
CA PHE A 73 7.19 14.98 -13.16
C PHE A 73 8.31 13.96 -12.90
N GLN A 74 9.22 13.76 -13.85
CA GLN A 74 10.38 12.88 -13.66
C GLN A 74 11.36 13.44 -12.61
N SER A 75 11.52 14.76 -12.53
CA SER A 75 12.31 15.40 -11.48
C SER A 75 11.69 15.15 -10.10
N HIS A 76 10.39 15.42 -9.94
CA HIS A 76 9.65 15.16 -8.70
C HIS A 76 9.71 13.67 -8.30
N THR A 77 9.60 12.76 -9.27
CA THR A 77 9.72 11.32 -9.03
C THR A 77 11.08 10.95 -8.43
N ARG A 78 12.18 11.60 -8.87
CA ARG A 78 13.52 11.32 -8.34
C ARG A 78 13.69 11.82 -6.91
N GLU A 79 13.19 13.01 -6.60
CA GLU A 79 13.24 13.55 -5.23
C GLU A 79 12.39 12.71 -4.28
N LEU A 80 11.18 12.31 -4.70
CA LEU A 80 10.32 11.44 -3.90
C LEU A 80 11.00 10.10 -3.59
N ARG A 81 11.65 9.47 -4.59
CA ARG A 81 12.40 8.21 -4.38
C ARG A 81 13.48 8.33 -3.29
N LYS A 82 14.17 9.48 -3.16
CA LYS A 82 15.17 9.67 -2.11
C LYS A 82 14.52 9.62 -0.73
N LYS A 83 13.40 10.31 -0.54
CA LYS A 83 12.64 10.34 0.72
C LYS A 83 12.08 8.96 1.08
N LEU A 84 11.57 8.24 0.07
CA LEU A 84 11.06 6.88 0.22
C LEU A 84 12.16 5.86 0.63
N GLY A 85 13.44 6.19 0.46
CA GLY A 85 14.55 5.38 0.97
C GLY A 85 14.51 5.24 2.50
N PHE A 86 14.25 6.35 3.22
CA PHE A 86 14.07 6.33 4.67
C PHE A 86 12.82 5.54 5.07
N ILE A 87 11.70 5.75 4.35
CA ILE A 87 10.45 5.02 4.59
C ILE A 87 10.68 3.51 4.50
N ASN A 88 11.34 3.05 3.43
CA ASN A 88 11.66 1.63 3.24
C ASN A 88 12.54 1.08 4.36
N HIS A 89 13.51 1.87 4.84
CA HIS A 89 14.33 1.47 5.99
C HIS A 89 13.47 1.22 7.24
N VAL A 90 12.69 2.23 7.66
CA VAL A 90 11.84 2.12 8.85
C VAL A 90 10.83 0.98 8.70
N ARG A 91 10.20 0.85 7.53
CA ARG A 91 9.26 -0.24 7.24
C ARG A 91 9.94 -1.59 7.42
N ASN A 92 11.13 -1.78 6.84
CA ASN A 92 11.81 -3.07 6.93
C ASN A 92 12.30 -3.37 8.34
N LYS A 93 12.59 -2.37 9.18
CA LYS A 93 13.08 -2.60 10.53
C LYS A 93 12.01 -2.87 11.58
N SER A 94 10.84 -2.22 11.51
CA SER A 94 9.82 -2.39 12.57
C SER A 94 8.37 -2.55 12.11
N VAL A 95 8.08 -2.54 10.81
CA VAL A 95 6.69 -2.59 10.33
C VAL A 95 6.39 -3.83 9.50
N GLY A 96 7.12 -4.04 8.41
CA GLY A 96 6.95 -5.19 7.51
C GLY A 96 7.37 -6.51 8.16
N HIS A 97 8.40 -6.46 8.99
CA HIS A 97 8.72 -7.46 9.99
C HIS A 97 9.26 -6.73 11.22
N ILE A 98 9.17 -7.36 12.39
CA ILE A 98 9.77 -6.86 13.62
C ILE A 98 11.17 -7.44 13.69
N ASP A 99 12.19 -6.63 13.39
CA ASP A 99 13.60 -7.03 13.50
C ASP A 99 13.94 -7.25 14.99
N PHE A 100 14.42 -8.46 15.31
CA PHE A 100 14.69 -8.84 16.69
C PHE A 100 15.88 -8.06 17.28
N VAL A 101 16.94 -7.84 16.49
CA VAL A 101 18.10 -7.05 16.93
C VAL A 101 17.69 -5.61 17.19
N LEU A 102 16.86 -5.03 16.32
CA LEU A 102 16.27 -3.71 16.56
C LEU A 102 15.41 -3.71 17.84
N SER A 103 14.64 -4.77 18.09
CA SER A 103 13.80 -4.88 19.29
C SER A 103 14.63 -4.92 20.56
N GLU A 104 15.78 -5.61 20.56
CA GLU A 104 16.74 -5.56 21.68
C GLU A 104 17.23 -4.13 21.92
N ARG A 105 17.54 -3.38 20.85
CA ARG A 105 17.93 -1.96 20.96
C ARG A 105 16.78 -1.08 21.44
N ALA A 106 15.55 -1.34 21.00
CA ALA A 106 14.37 -0.61 21.45
C ALA A 106 14.13 -0.80 22.96
N VAL A 107 14.31 -2.02 23.48
CA VAL A 107 14.25 -2.30 24.93
C VAL A 107 15.38 -1.60 25.69
N GLN A 108 16.60 -1.58 25.12
CA GLN A 108 17.72 -0.84 25.69
C GLN A 108 17.46 0.67 25.72
N TRP A 109 16.86 1.21 24.66
CA TRP A 109 16.51 2.64 24.50
C TRP A 109 15.42 3.07 25.50
N MET A 110 14.47 2.20 25.81
CA MET A 110 13.26 2.54 26.55
C MET A 110 13.11 1.67 27.82
N PRO A 111 14.01 1.81 28.82
CA PRO A 111 13.99 0.99 30.03
C PRO A 111 12.70 1.16 30.85
N GLN A 112 12.02 2.31 30.73
CA GLN A 112 10.75 2.60 31.40
C GLN A 112 9.61 1.64 31.02
N LEU A 113 9.71 0.98 29.85
CA LEU A 113 8.75 -0.03 29.41
C LEU A 113 8.56 -1.14 30.47
N PHE A 114 9.63 -1.48 31.19
CA PHE A 114 9.67 -2.56 32.18
C PHE A 114 9.86 -2.09 33.63
N MET A 115 9.52 -0.84 33.96
CA MET A 115 9.43 -0.42 35.35
C MET A 115 8.30 -1.17 36.08
N GLU A 116 8.47 -1.50 37.37
CA GLU A 116 7.43 -2.21 38.14
C GLU A 116 6.08 -1.47 38.10
N SER A 117 6.11 -0.13 38.08
CA SER A 117 4.91 0.71 37.98
C SER A 117 4.14 0.57 36.66
N SER A 118 4.76 0.06 35.59
CA SER A 118 4.10 -0.18 34.30
C SER A 118 3.44 -1.56 34.22
N ARG A 119 3.69 -2.46 35.19
CA ARG A 119 3.32 -3.90 35.13
C ARG A 119 1.83 -4.18 35.02
N GLU A 120 0.98 -3.35 35.61
CA GLU A 120 -0.48 -3.50 35.53
C GLU A 120 -1.12 -2.53 34.51
N ASN A 121 -0.33 -1.62 33.91
CA ASN A 121 -0.82 -0.65 32.93
C ASN A 121 -0.55 -1.13 31.50
N SER A 122 -1.46 -1.94 30.96
CA SER A 122 -1.34 -2.52 29.62
C SER A 122 -1.33 -1.47 28.50
N GLU A 123 -2.17 -0.43 28.60
CA GLU A 123 -2.22 0.63 27.58
C GLU A 123 -0.91 1.41 27.51
N TYR A 124 -0.34 1.77 28.66
CA TYR A 124 0.96 2.42 28.72
C TYR A 124 2.06 1.55 28.10
N ARG A 125 2.09 0.25 28.42
CA ARG A 125 3.08 -0.66 27.80
C ARG A 125 2.89 -0.79 26.30
N ILE A 126 1.66 -0.77 25.80
CA ILE A 126 1.39 -0.80 24.36
C ILE A 126 1.93 0.48 23.71
N PHE A 127 1.61 1.65 24.28
CA PHE A 127 2.12 2.93 23.81
C PHE A 127 3.65 2.96 23.75
N GLU A 128 4.31 2.62 24.86
CA GLU A 128 5.78 2.58 24.95
C GLU A 128 6.38 1.55 23.98
N SER A 129 5.74 0.40 23.76
CA SER A 129 6.21 -0.61 22.79
C SER A 129 6.17 -0.08 21.35
N TYR A 130 5.08 0.58 20.96
CA TYR A 130 4.97 1.21 19.63
C TYR A 130 6.02 2.32 19.47
N ARG A 131 6.17 3.17 20.49
CA ARG A 131 7.12 4.27 20.50
C ARG A 131 8.56 3.77 20.40
N ALA A 132 8.94 2.82 21.24
CA ALA A 132 10.28 2.24 21.28
C ALA A 132 10.70 1.65 19.93
N LEU A 133 9.83 0.86 19.30
CA LEU A 133 10.10 0.27 17.99
C LEU A 133 10.17 1.31 16.87
N LEU A 134 9.36 2.37 16.95
CA LEU A 134 9.37 3.43 15.95
C LEU A 134 10.63 4.30 16.07
N GLU A 135 10.92 4.80 17.27
CA GLU A 135 12.12 5.61 17.55
C GLU A 135 13.40 4.84 17.21
N ALA A 136 13.54 3.59 17.65
CA ALA A 136 14.70 2.77 17.32
C ALA A 136 14.87 2.59 15.80
N SER A 137 13.77 2.36 15.08
CA SER A 137 13.82 2.27 13.60
C SER A 137 14.26 3.58 12.95
N ILE A 138 13.72 4.72 13.39
CA ILE A 138 14.07 6.04 12.88
C ILE A 138 15.57 6.32 13.12
N ASN A 139 16.02 6.08 14.34
CA ASN A 139 17.37 6.40 14.78
C ASN A 139 18.41 5.41 14.23
N SER A 140 18.01 4.22 13.80
CA SER A 140 18.91 3.26 13.14
C SER A 140 19.24 3.61 11.67
N PHE A 141 18.64 4.66 11.10
CA PHE A 141 18.94 5.08 9.73
C PHE A 141 20.15 6.03 9.70
N LEU A 142 21.35 5.43 9.74
CA LEU A 142 22.59 6.16 9.97
C LEU A 142 23.38 6.44 8.68
N THR A 143 24.22 7.48 8.73
CA THR A 143 25.34 7.71 7.80
C THR A 143 26.51 6.77 8.12
N GLU A 144 27.53 6.73 7.26
CA GLU A 144 28.75 5.95 7.52
C GLU A 144 29.47 6.41 8.80
N ASP A 145 29.36 7.70 9.14
CA ASP A 145 29.92 8.29 10.36
C ASP A 145 29.02 8.10 11.60
N GLY A 146 27.88 7.42 11.46
CA GLY A 146 26.99 7.08 12.58
C GLY A 146 25.98 8.16 12.97
N HIS A 147 25.77 9.21 12.15
CA HIS A 147 24.74 10.22 12.39
C HIS A 147 23.40 9.82 11.75
N GLN A 148 22.27 10.25 12.33
CA GLN A 148 20.95 10.00 11.73
C GLN A 148 20.86 10.72 10.36
N LYS A 149 20.53 9.99 9.30
CA LYS A 149 20.72 10.42 7.91
C LYS A 149 19.70 11.45 7.39
N VAL A 150 18.55 11.60 8.05
CA VAL A 150 17.46 12.52 7.64
C VAL A 150 17.45 13.78 8.52
N PHE A 151 17.54 13.63 9.83
CA PHE A 151 17.40 14.67 10.85
C PHE A 151 18.76 15.15 11.39
N GLY A 152 19.84 14.38 11.19
CA GLY A 152 21.18 14.71 11.70
C GLY A 152 21.38 14.43 13.20
N HIS A 153 20.32 14.12 13.93
CA HIS A 153 20.35 13.72 15.34
C HIS A 153 19.32 12.61 15.63
N GLU A 154 19.40 12.04 16.83
CA GLU A 154 18.41 11.08 17.33
C GLU A 154 17.07 11.77 17.57
N ILE A 155 15.98 11.13 17.18
CA ILE A 155 14.60 11.57 17.38
C ILE A 155 14.03 10.93 18.65
N ASP A 156 13.52 11.75 19.55
CA ASP A 156 12.68 11.36 20.69
C ASP A 156 11.23 11.86 20.49
N LEU A 157 10.26 10.96 20.36
CA LEU A 157 8.86 11.33 20.09
C LEU A 157 8.12 11.88 21.31
N VAL A 158 8.66 11.78 22.54
CA VAL A 158 8.11 12.50 23.69
C VAL A 158 8.66 13.92 23.79
N TYR A 159 9.84 14.18 23.24
CA TYR A 159 10.39 15.53 23.15
C TYR A 159 9.62 16.34 22.06
N PRO A 160 8.94 17.45 22.42
CA PRO A 160 8.05 18.12 21.48
C PRO A 160 8.70 18.63 20.18
N PRO A 161 9.92 19.19 20.18
CA PRO A 161 10.61 19.60 18.96
C PRO A 161 10.87 18.45 17.99
N ASP A 162 11.47 17.35 18.45
CA ASP A 162 11.77 16.18 17.61
C ASP A 162 10.50 15.51 17.09
N ARG A 163 9.48 15.39 17.94
CA ARG A 163 8.15 14.91 17.51
C ARG A 163 7.60 15.78 16.39
N LYS A 164 7.68 17.09 16.52
CA LYS A 164 7.20 18.04 15.51
C LYS A 164 7.98 17.86 14.21
N GLU A 165 9.30 17.86 14.27
CA GLU A 165 10.17 17.67 13.10
C GLU A 165 9.87 16.36 12.35
N PHE A 166 9.76 15.24 13.09
CA PHE A 166 9.43 13.95 12.51
C PHE A 166 8.07 13.96 11.80
N TYR A 167 7.03 14.49 12.44
CA TYR A 167 5.70 14.51 11.84
C TYR A 167 5.56 15.54 10.71
N GLU A 168 6.28 16.67 10.74
CA GLU A 168 6.36 17.61 9.62
C GLU A 168 7.06 16.97 8.41
N PHE A 169 8.15 16.23 8.63
CA PHE A 169 8.78 15.43 7.59
C PHE A 169 7.81 14.41 7.00
N LEU A 170 7.13 13.62 7.85
CA LEU A 170 6.22 12.58 7.41
C LEU A 170 5.03 13.15 6.62
N GLU A 171 4.42 14.23 7.12
CA GLU A 171 3.35 14.96 6.43
C GLU A 171 3.80 15.47 5.06
N GLY A 172 5.02 16.01 4.95
CA GLY A 172 5.59 16.42 3.68
C GLY A 172 5.71 15.26 2.69
N VAL A 173 6.23 14.10 3.13
CA VAL A 173 6.34 12.90 2.28
C VAL A 173 4.96 12.39 1.86
N VAL A 174 3.99 12.36 2.77
CA VAL A 174 2.61 11.92 2.51
C VAL A 174 1.95 12.83 1.48
N THR A 175 2.01 14.15 1.69
CA THR A 175 1.41 15.15 0.81
C THR A 175 2.00 15.08 -0.60
N GLU A 176 3.34 15.02 -0.71
CA GLU A 176 4.02 14.89 -1.99
C GLU A 176 3.67 13.57 -2.69
N SER A 177 3.55 12.47 -1.94
CA SER A 177 3.18 11.16 -2.47
C SER A 177 1.75 11.15 -3.00
N ILE A 178 0.79 11.72 -2.27
CA ILE A 178 -0.61 11.85 -2.71
C ILE A 178 -0.69 12.69 -3.99
N ALA A 179 0.00 13.83 -4.02
CA ALA A 179 0.04 14.69 -5.21
C ALA A 179 0.63 13.96 -6.42
N TRP A 180 1.74 13.23 -6.21
CA TRP A 180 2.38 12.43 -7.25
C TRP A 180 1.45 11.32 -7.76
N LEU A 181 0.81 10.57 -6.86
CA LEU A 181 -0.11 9.47 -7.17
C LEU A 181 -1.31 9.97 -7.98
N ARG A 182 -1.90 11.10 -7.59
CA ARG A 182 -3.02 11.72 -8.28
C ARG A 182 -2.66 12.10 -9.71
N HIS A 183 -1.51 12.75 -9.90
CA HIS A 183 -1.04 13.09 -11.25
C HIS A 183 -0.74 11.84 -12.08
N ALA A 184 -0.05 10.87 -11.49
CA ALA A 184 0.26 9.60 -12.14
C ALA A 184 -1.02 8.85 -12.59
N ALA A 185 -2.04 8.80 -11.74
CA ALA A 185 -3.32 8.17 -12.03
C ALA A 185 -4.02 8.86 -13.21
N GLN A 186 -4.07 10.20 -13.22
CA GLN A 186 -4.64 10.97 -14.34
C GLN A 186 -3.92 10.70 -15.67
N VAL A 187 -2.59 10.65 -15.66
CA VAL A 187 -1.80 10.33 -16.86
C VAL A 187 -2.15 8.93 -17.37
N VAL A 188 -2.19 7.93 -16.50
CA VAL A 188 -2.51 6.55 -16.89
C VAL A 188 -3.96 6.42 -17.36
N GLU A 189 -4.90 7.04 -16.65
CA GLU A 189 -6.33 7.04 -16.98
C GLU A 189 -6.59 7.64 -18.37
N SER A 190 -5.90 8.72 -18.73
CA SER A 190 -6.03 9.34 -20.06
C SER A 190 -5.69 8.40 -21.22
N CYS A 191 -4.95 7.34 -20.96
CA CYS A 191 -4.60 6.30 -21.93
C CYS A 191 -5.57 5.10 -21.90
N ILE A 192 -6.42 4.97 -20.87
CA ILE A 192 -7.32 3.83 -20.69
C ILE A 192 -8.60 4.03 -21.49
N VAL A 193 -8.94 3.03 -22.31
CA VAL A 193 -10.23 2.90 -22.96
C VAL A 193 -11.19 2.18 -22.02
N PHE A 194 -12.21 2.91 -21.58
CA PHE A 194 -13.31 2.36 -20.79
C PHE A 194 -14.25 1.53 -21.65
N HIS A 195 -14.77 0.47 -21.05
CA HIS A 195 -15.57 -0.53 -21.72
C HIS A 195 -17.05 -0.15 -21.75
N THR A 196 -17.71 -0.44 -22.88
CA THR A 196 -19.18 -0.42 -22.98
C THR A 196 -19.75 -1.74 -22.47
N GLN A 197 -21.05 -1.75 -22.17
CA GLN A 197 -21.75 -2.97 -21.74
C GLN A 197 -21.58 -4.13 -22.74
N GLU A 198 -21.50 -3.83 -24.04
CA GLU A 198 -21.34 -4.81 -25.12
C GLU A 198 -19.99 -5.55 -25.05
N SER A 199 -18.95 -4.90 -24.54
CA SER A 199 -17.61 -5.50 -24.39
C SER A 199 -17.44 -6.36 -23.13
N VAL A 200 -18.42 -6.35 -22.22
CA VAL A 200 -18.36 -7.08 -20.94
C VAL A 200 -18.36 -8.59 -21.16
N GLU A 201 -19.04 -9.09 -22.19
CA GLU A 201 -19.10 -10.53 -22.47
C GLU A 201 -17.73 -11.10 -22.89
N GLU A 202 -17.03 -10.42 -23.80
CA GLU A 202 -15.67 -10.76 -24.22
C GLU A 202 -14.69 -10.70 -23.03
N LEU A 203 -14.74 -9.62 -22.25
CA LEU A 203 -13.88 -9.45 -21.09
C LEU A 203 -14.19 -10.45 -19.96
N GLY A 204 -15.45 -10.81 -19.78
CA GLY A 204 -15.88 -11.83 -18.83
C GLY A 204 -15.33 -13.20 -19.19
N ALA A 205 -15.33 -13.56 -20.47
CA ALA A 205 -14.69 -14.79 -20.94
C ALA A 205 -13.18 -14.79 -20.67
N ILE A 206 -12.49 -13.68 -20.91
CA ILE A 206 -11.07 -13.53 -20.58
C ILE A 206 -10.84 -13.62 -19.06
N ALA A 207 -11.69 -12.98 -18.26
CA ALA A 207 -11.60 -13.05 -16.80
C ALA A 207 -11.73 -14.49 -16.28
N GLY A 208 -12.58 -15.31 -16.90
CA GLY A 208 -12.70 -16.74 -16.58
C GLY A 208 -11.43 -17.56 -16.84
N LYS A 209 -10.53 -17.08 -17.69
CA LYS A 209 -9.22 -17.69 -17.99
C LYS A 209 -8.09 -17.18 -17.08
N THR A 210 -8.40 -16.34 -16.08
CA THR A 210 -7.38 -15.77 -15.20
C THR A 210 -6.60 -16.86 -14.48
N ASN A 211 -5.29 -16.90 -14.72
CA ASN A 211 -4.38 -17.76 -13.98
C ASN A 211 -3.85 -17.02 -12.75
N PHE A 212 -4.23 -17.50 -11.56
CA PHE A 212 -3.78 -16.93 -10.29
C PHE A 212 -2.41 -17.45 -9.82
N ASP A 213 -1.79 -18.39 -10.52
CA ASP A 213 -0.38 -18.72 -10.30
C ASP A 213 0.51 -17.62 -10.88
N LEU A 214 0.99 -16.72 -10.02
CA LEU A 214 1.82 -15.57 -10.37
C LEU A 214 3.18 -15.95 -10.99
N LYS A 215 3.56 -17.24 -10.98
CA LYS A 215 4.79 -17.73 -11.61
C LYS A 215 4.60 -18.12 -13.08
N SER A 216 3.35 -18.20 -13.55
CA SER A 216 3.00 -18.55 -14.92
C SER A 216 2.17 -17.44 -15.58
N ASP A 217 2.13 -17.44 -16.90
CA ASP A 217 1.35 -16.46 -17.65
C ASP A 217 -0.15 -16.76 -17.56
N SER A 218 -0.97 -15.70 -17.61
CA SER A 218 -2.41 -15.80 -17.83
C SER A 218 -2.73 -15.65 -19.31
N GLU A 219 -3.60 -16.52 -19.82
CA GLU A 219 -4.18 -16.39 -21.14
C GLU A 219 -5.13 -15.19 -21.18
N VAL A 220 -5.09 -14.44 -22.29
CA VAL A 220 -5.88 -13.21 -22.48
C VAL A 220 -6.48 -13.15 -23.89
N GLU A 221 -6.62 -14.31 -24.53
CA GLU A 221 -7.20 -14.42 -25.86
C GLU A 221 -8.69 -14.77 -25.77
N TYR A 222 -9.47 -14.14 -26.65
CA TYR A 222 -10.90 -14.37 -26.77
C TYR A 222 -11.18 -14.96 -28.16
N SER A 223 -11.81 -16.13 -28.19
CA SER A 223 -12.44 -16.69 -29.38
C SER A 223 -13.95 -16.71 -29.19
N PRO A 224 -14.74 -16.11 -30.10
CA PRO A 224 -16.20 -16.23 -30.08
C PRO A 224 -16.68 -17.69 -30.14
N GLU A 225 -15.90 -18.57 -30.76
CA GLU A 225 -16.22 -20.00 -30.92
C GLU A 225 -16.12 -20.77 -29.60
N GLU A 226 -15.35 -20.26 -28.64
CA GLU A 226 -15.20 -20.83 -27.29
C GLU A 226 -16.29 -20.36 -26.32
N LYS A 227 -17.08 -19.34 -26.70
CA LYS A 227 -18.07 -18.69 -25.82
C LYS A 227 -19.14 -19.65 -25.32
N GLU A 228 -19.83 -20.31 -26.24
CA GLU A 228 -20.95 -21.19 -25.93
C GLU A 228 -20.55 -22.40 -25.07
N PRO A 229 -19.45 -23.13 -25.37
CA PRO A 229 -18.97 -24.23 -24.51
C PRO A 229 -18.64 -23.79 -23.07
N VAL A 230 -18.03 -22.61 -22.91
CA VAL A 230 -17.64 -22.08 -21.59
C VAL A 230 -18.86 -21.69 -20.77
N ILE A 231 -19.85 -21.00 -21.37
CA ILE A 231 -21.08 -20.63 -20.68
C ILE A 231 -21.87 -21.90 -20.30
N ARG A 232 -21.95 -22.90 -21.18
CA ARG A 232 -22.60 -24.19 -20.86
C ARG A 232 -21.94 -24.88 -19.65
N ASN A 233 -20.61 -24.96 -19.62
CA ASN A 233 -19.89 -25.54 -18.48
C ASN A 233 -20.12 -24.75 -17.17
N ALA A 234 -20.14 -23.40 -17.25
CA ALA A 234 -20.45 -22.57 -16.09
C ALA A 234 -21.87 -22.81 -15.56
N ILE A 235 -22.86 -22.94 -16.46
CA ILE A 235 -24.25 -23.27 -16.09
C ILE A 235 -24.34 -24.66 -15.44
N GLU A 236 -23.62 -25.65 -15.96
CA GLU A 236 -23.56 -26.99 -15.37
C GLU A 236 -23.00 -26.96 -13.95
N LYS A 237 -21.88 -26.24 -13.72
CA LYS A 237 -21.32 -26.05 -12.38
C LYS A 237 -22.28 -25.31 -11.44
N LEU A 238 -23.01 -24.31 -11.94
CA LEU A 238 -24.03 -23.62 -11.16
C LEU A 238 -25.17 -24.57 -10.73
N ARG A 239 -25.57 -25.50 -11.60
CA ARG A 239 -26.50 -26.58 -11.27
C ARG A 239 -25.94 -27.49 -10.18
N GLU A 240 -24.68 -27.89 -10.28
CA GLU A 240 -24.03 -28.79 -9.31
C GLU A 240 -23.97 -28.18 -7.90
N ILE A 241 -23.80 -26.86 -7.77
CA ILE A 241 -23.78 -26.17 -6.48
C ILE A 241 -25.18 -25.78 -5.96
N GLY A 242 -26.26 -26.20 -6.65
CA GLY A 242 -27.64 -26.00 -6.22
C GLY A 242 -28.19 -24.59 -6.48
N THR A 243 -27.73 -23.92 -7.53
CA THR A 243 -28.28 -22.60 -7.93
C THR A 243 -29.75 -22.71 -8.34
N ASP A 244 -30.54 -21.68 -8.04
CA ASP A 244 -31.98 -21.62 -8.38
C ASP A 244 -32.22 -21.86 -9.89
N GLU A 245 -33.16 -22.75 -10.21
CA GLU A 245 -33.47 -23.15 -11.59
C GLU A 245 -34.00 -21.98 -12.44
N GLN A 246 -34.57 -20.93 -11.84
CA GLN A 246 -34.95 -19.70 -12.55
C GLN A 246 -33.72 -18.94 -13.06
N VAL A 247 -32.63 -18.91 -12.27
CA VAL A 247 -31.35 -18.31 -12.67
C VAL A 247 -30.70 -19.14 -13.76
N ILE A 248 -30.72 -20.48 -13.62
CA ILE A 248 -30.20 -21.40 -14.64
C ILE A 248 -30.92 -21.21 -15.98
N ARG A 249 -32.25 -21.21 -15.99
CA ARG A 249 -33.04 -20.99 -17.22
C ARG A 249 -32.81 -19.60 -17.82
N HIS A 250 -32.63 -18.58 -16.99
CA HIS A 250 -32.30 -17.26 -17.47
C HIS A 250 -30.95 -17.25 -18.21
N LEU A 251 -29.93 -17.90 -17.65
CA LEU A 251 -28.60 -18.02 -18.28
C LEU A 251 -28.64 -18.86 -19.56
N GLU A 252 -29.39 -19.96 -19.59
CA GLU A 252 -29.58 -20.79 -20.79
C GLU A 252 -30.26 -20.00 -21.93
N SER A 253 -31.14 -19.03 -21.62
CA SER A 253 -31.78 -18.18 -22.64
C SER A 253 -30.87 -17.14 -23.30
N LYS A 254 -29.62 -17.02 -22.80
CA LYS A 254 -28.60 -16.05 -23.27
C LYS A 254 -27.50 -16.70 -24.11
N ILE A 255 -27.54 -18.03 -24.26
CA ILE A 255 -26.71 -18.81 -25.17
C ILE A 255 -27.46 -18.93 -26.51
#